data_AF-A0A6P3H9E9-F1
#
_entry.id   AF-A0A6P3H9E9-F1
#
_cell.length_a   1.000
_cell.length_b   1.000
_cell.length_c   1.000
_cell.angle_alpha   90.00
_cell.angle_beta   90.00
_cell.angle_gamma   90.00
#
_symmetry.space_group_name_H-M   'P 1'
#
loop_
_entity.id
_entity.type
_entity.pdbx_description
1 polymer ?
#
loop_
_entity_poly.entity_id
_entity_poly.type
_entity_poly.pdbx_seq_one_letter_code
_entity_poly.pdbx_strand_id
1 'polypeptide(L)'
;MAARKAARRRPHRVLLESIAHYLTHMLKIFGAIEEESSLGFPIGGAGTSLNLESTVMPYLQVLSEFREGVRRIAREHRVPEVLQLSDALRDDVLPELGVRLEDHEGLPTVVKLVDRDALLREREDKKRAEEEKRKKKEEATRKRQEQEAAKLAKMKIPPSEMFLSESDKYSKFDENGLPTHDTEGKELSKGQAKKLRKLFEAQEKLHLEYLQLVQNGGPP
;
A
#
# COMPACT_ATOMS: atom_id res chain seq x y z
N MET A 1 38.44 -15.98 6.55
CA MET A 1 37.66 -15.72 5.32
C MET A 1 38.06 -14.42 4.62
N ALA A 2 38.20 -13.29 5.32
CA ALA A 2 38.53 -11.98 4.73
C ALA A 2 39.92 -11.87 4.06
N ALA A 3 40.95 -12.57 4.57
CA ALA A 3 42.31 -12.50 4.04
C ALA A 3 42.49 -13.12 2.62
N ARG A 4 41.62 -14.06 2.22
CA ARG A 4 41.69 -14.69 0.88
C ARG A 4 41.06 -13.84 -0.23
N LYS A 5 40.20 -12.87 0.12
CA LYS A 5 39.55 -11.97 -0.85
C LYS A 5 40.54 -10.94 -1.44
N ALA A 6 41.65 -10.67 -0.72
CA ALA A 6 42.68 -9.72 -1.11
C ALA A 6 43.73 -10.30 -2.09
N ALA A 7 43.94 -11.61 -2.11
CA ALA A 7 44.84 -12.27 -3.04
C ALA A 7 44.04 -12.76 -4.25
N ARG A 8 44.06 -12.03 -5.37
CA ARG A 8 43.44 -12.40 -6.66
C ARG A 8 44.11 -13.63 -7.29
N ARG A 9 44.10 -14.78 -6.61
CA ARG A 9 44.50 -16.06 -7.22
C ARG A 9 43.40 -16.46 -8.20
N ARG A 10 43.79 -16.73 -9.46
CA ARG A 10 42.85 -17.20 -10.47
C ARG A 10 42.26 -18.54 -10.00
N PRO A 11 40.93 -18.68 -9.92
CA PRO A 11 40.32 -19.93 -9.51
C PRO A 11 40.69 -21.04 -10.49
N HIS A 12 40.95 -22.24 -9.98
CA HIS A 12 41.17 -23.43 -10.80
C HIS A 12 39.84 -23.86 -11.43
N ARG A 13 39.54 -23.33 -12.61
CA ARG A 13 38.27 -23.55 -13.33
C ARG A 13 37.92 -25.03 -13.47
N VAL A 14 38.87 -25.85 -13.89
CA VAL A 14 38.68 -27.31 -14.07
C VAL A 14 38.25 -28.00 -12.77
N LEU A 15 38.83 -27.62 -11.64
CA LEU A 15 38.47 -28.20 -10.33
C LEU A 15 37.07 -27.76 -9.92
N LEU A 16 36.73 -26.49 -10.08
CA LEU A 16 35.39 -25.98 -9.78
C LEU A 16 34.33 -26.63 -10.65
N GLU A 17 34.62 -26.80 -11.94
CA GLU A 17 33.75 -27.47 -12.89
C GLU A 17 33.56 -28.95 -12.53
N SER A 18 34.63 -29.66 -12.15
CA SER A 18 34.54 -31.06 -11.70
C SER A 18 33.69 -31.20 -10.44
N ILE A 19 33.87 -30.31 -9.45
CA ILE A 19 33.06 -30.28 -8.22
C ILE A 19 31.60 -30.00 -8.55
N ALA A 20 31.33 -29.04 -9.44
CA ALA A 20 29.98 -28.69 -9.85
C ALA A 20 29.27 -29.87 -10.53
N HIS A 21 29.94 -30.56 -11.46
CA HIS A 21 29.40 -31.78 -12.09
C HIS A 21 29.10 -32.87 -11.05
N TYR A 22 29.99 -33.08 -10.07
CA TYR A 22 29.78 -34.07 -9.01
C TYR A 22 28.56 -33.74 -8.14
N LEU A 23 28.41 -32.48 -7.73
CA LEU A 23 27.26 -32.03 -6.94
C LEU A 23 25.95 -32.14 -7.74
N THR A 24 25.95 -31.73 -9.01
CA THR A 24 24.78 -31.87 -9.88
C THR A 24 24.40 -33.33 -10.09
N HIS A 25 25.38 -34.23 -10.26
CA HIS A 25 25.12 -35.67 -10.34
C HIS A 25 24.51 -36.24 -9.05
N MET A 26 25.03 -35.85 -7.88
CA MET A 26 24.45 -36.24 -6.59
C MET A 26 22.99 -35.78 -6.47
N LEU A 27 22.70 -34.53 -6.84
CA LEU A 27 21.35 -33.97 -6.79
C LEU A 27 20.37 -34.66 -7.75
N LYS A 28 20.85 -35.13 -8.91
CA LYS A 28 20.08 -36.00 -9.81
C LYS A 28 19.76 -37.35 -9.18
N ILE A 29 20.72 -38.00 -8.53
CA ILE A 29 20.49 -39.28 -7.82
C ILE A 29 19.39 -39.12 -6.76
N PHE A 30 19.42 -38.02 -6.01
CA PHE A 30 18.42 -37.74 -4.97
C PHE A 30 17.07 -37.22 -5.53
N GLY A 31 16.92 -37.10 -6.84
CA GLY A 31 15.67 -36.64 -7.47
C GLY A 31 15.36 -35.16 -7.26
N ALA A 32 16.35 -34.35 -6.86
CA ALA A 32 16.19 -32.90 -6.73
C ALA A 32 16.33 -32.16 -8.07
N ILE A 33 16.86 -32.83 -9.09
CA ILE A 33 17.03 -32.35 -10.46
C ILE A 33 16.50 -33.42 -11.40
N GLU A 34 15.40 -33.14 -12.10
CA GLU A 34 14.73 -34.09 -13.00
C GLU A 34 15.23 -34.01 -14.46
N GLU A 35 15.87 -32.90 -14.86
CA GLU A 35 16.28 -32.64 -16.25
C GLU A 35 17.76 -32.99 -16.56
N GLU A 36 18.07 -33.18 -17.85
CA GLU A 36 19.43 -33.35 -18.40
C GLU A 36 20.25 -32.03 -18.40
N SER A 37 20.18 -31.25 -17.32
CA SER A 37 21.09 -30.11 -17.14
C SER A 37 22.52 -30.63 -16.97
N SER A 38 23.47 -30.12 -17.77
CA SER A 38 24.88 -30.53 -17.69
C SER A 38 25.55 -30.05 -16.40
N LEU A 39 25.12 -28.90 -15.84
CA LEU A 39 25.69 -28.30 -14.65
C LEU A 39 24.69 -27.35 -13.97
N GLY A 40 24.51 -27.49 -12.65
CA GLY A 40 23.66 -26.62 -11.82
C GLY A 40 22.21 -27.10 -11.63
N PHE A 41 21.38 -26.24 -11.03
CA PHE A 41 19.92 -26.43 -10.91
C PHE A 41 19.21 -25.72 -12.06
N PRO A 42 18.13 -26.29 -12.63
CA PRO A 42 17.29 -25.58 -13.57
C PRO A 42 16.56 -24.44 -12.84
N ILE A 43 17.09 -23.22 -12.93
CA ILE A 43 16.37 -22.02 -12.54
C ILE A 43 15.55 -21.61 -13.76
N GLY A 44 14.21 -21.75 -13.69
CA GLY A 44 13.29 -21.18 -14.70
C GLY A 44 12.85 -22.11 -15.84
N GLY A 45 12.56 -23.38 -15.56
CA GLY A 45 11.89 -24.27 -16.51
C GLY A 45 12.75 -24.74 -17.69
N ALA A 46 12.18 -25.67 -18.47
CA ALA A 46 12.89 -26.57 -19.36
C ALA A 46 13.82 -25.89 -20.40
N GLY A 47 15.10 -26.31 -20.39
CA GLY A 47 15.85 -26.60 -21.61
C GLY A 47 16.76 -25.54 -22.27
N THR A 48 16.87 -24.28 -21.81
CA THR A 48 17.64 -23.26 -22.60
C THR A 48 18.51 -22.27 -21.80
N SER A 49 18.59 -22.38 -20.48
CA SER A 49 19.08 -21.29 -19.60
C SER A 49 20.55 -20.88 -19.78
N LEU A 50 21.47 -21.83 -20.03
CA LEU A 50 22.91 -21.53 -20.02
C LEU A 50 23.40 -20.71 -21.24
N ASN A 51 22.73 -20.84 -22.39
CA ASN A 51 23.10 -20.10 -23.61
C ASN A 51 22.45 -18.70 -23.66
N LEU A 52 21.27 -18.54 -23.06
CA LEU A 52 20.58 -17.25 -23.04
C LEU A 52 21.30 -16.26 -22.11
N GLU A 53 21.72 -16.69 -20.92
CA GLU A 53 22.45 -15.84 -19.97
C GLU A 53 23.75 -15.31 -20.59
N SER A 54 24.58 -16.19 -21.15
CA SER A 54 25.85 -15.79 -21.79
C SER A 54 25.64 -14.84 -22.98
N THR A 55 24.52 -14.96 -23.68
CA THR A 55 24.16 -14.07 -24.79
C THR A 55 23.64 -12.72 -24.30
N VAL A 56 22.81 -12.69 -23.26
CA VAL A 56 22.05 -11.50 -22.82
C VAL A 56 22.82 -10.67 -21.80
N MET A 57 23.68 -11.29 -20.98
CA MET A 57 24.44 -10.61 -19.93
C MET A 57 25.28 -9.42 -20.43
N PRO A 58 26.03 -9.49 -21.55
CA PRO A 58 26.77 -8.34 -22.07
C PRO A 58 25.87 -7.13 -22.37
N TYR A 59 24.67 -7.36 -22.92
CA TYR A 59 23.71 -6.30 -23.21
C TYR A 59 23.13 -5.69 -21.94
N LEU A 60 22.78 -6.53 -20.96
CA LEU A 60 22.27 -6.06 -19.66
C LEU A 60 23.33 -5.26 -18.90
N GLN A 61 24.60 -5.64 -19.03
CA GLN A 61 25.71 -4.94 -18.40
C GLN A 61 25.91 -3.54 -19.01
N VAL A 62 25.87 -3.43 -20.34
CA VAL A 62 25.89 -2.13 -21.03
C VAL A 62 24.68 -1.27 -20.67
N LEU A 63 23.48 -1.86 -20.62
CA LEU A 63 22.26 -1.16 -20.22
C LEU A 63 22.36 -0.63 -18.78
N SER A 64 22.93 -1.45 -17.88
CA SER A 64 23.14 -1.10 -16.49
C SER A 64 24.12 0.08 -16.34
N GLU A 65 25.23 0.05 -17.08
CA GLU A 65 26.22 1.15 -17.09
C GLU A 65 25.63 2.44 -17.66
N PHE A 66 24.87 2.34 -18.75
CA PHE A 66 24.16 3.47 -19.34
C PHE A 66 23.18 4.11 -18.34
N ARG A 67 22.35 3.29 -17.68
CA ARG A 67 21.38 3.76 -16.67
C ARG A 67 22.09 4.48 -15.51
N GLU A 68 23.19 3.95 -15.00
CA GLU A 68 23.94 4.59 -13.91
C GLU A 68 24.53 5.94 -14.35
N GLY A 69 25.01 6.02 -15.60
CA GLY A 69 25.43 7.28 -16.21
C GLY A 69 24.31 8.32 -16.26
N VAL A 70 23.13 7.92 -16.74
CA VAL A 70 21.93 8.77 -16.81
C VAL A 70 21.48 9.21 -15.41
N ARG A 71 21.47 8.28 -14.44
CA ARG A 71 21.07 8.55 -13.05
C ARG A 71 21.99 9.56 -12.38
N ARG A 72 23.30 9.44 -12.58
CA ARG A 72 24.30 10.37 -12.06
C ARG A 72 24.05 11.79 -12.58
N ILE A 73 23.89 11.94 -13.89
CA ILE A 73 23.61 13.22 -14.55
C ILE A 73 22.28 13.80 -14.05
N ALA A 74 21.23 12.98 -13.96
CA ALA A 74 19.91 13.41 -13.51
C ALA A 74 19.91 13.86 -12.04
N ARG A 75 20.72 13.24 -11.17
CA ARG A 75 20.92 13.70 -9.78
C ARG A 75 21.67 15.02 -9.71
N GLU A 76 22.72 15.19 -10.51
CA GLU A 76 23.52 16.41 -10.58
C GLU A 76 22.68 17.62 -11.04
N HIS A 77 21.90 17.43 -12.09
CA HIS A 77 21.02 18.47 -12.64
C HIS A 77 19.63 18.52 -12.00
N ARG A 78 19.33 17.65 -11.02
CA ARG A 78 18.04 17.54 -10.33
C ARG A 78 16.84 17.44 -11.28
N VAL A 79 16.91 16.51 -12.23
CA VAL A 79 15.83 16.24 -13.19
C VAL A 79 15.03 15.01 -12.72
N PRO A 80 13.94 15.19 -11.95
CA PRO A 80 13.21 14.08 -11.34
C PRO A 80 12.53 13.18 -12.39
N GLU A 81 12.14 13.70 -13.54
CA GLU A 81 11.45 12.95 -14.60
C GLU A 81 12.37 11.86 -15.18
N VAL A 82 13.66 12.17 -15.36
CA VAL A 82 14.65 11.20 -15.86
C VAL A 82 14.95 10.13 -14.82
N LEU A 83 14.93 10.48 -13.53
CA LEU A 83 15.04 9.50 -12.44
C LEU A 83 13.82 8.58 -12.40
N GLN A 84 12.62 9.13 -12.56
CA GLN A 84 11.38 8.35 -12.63
C GLN A 84 11.40 7.36 -13.81
N LEU A 85 11.86 7.77 -14.99
CA LEU A 85 12.01 6.87 -16.13
C LEU A 85 13.03 5.76 -15.87
N SER A 86 14.15 6.09 -15.22
CA SER A 86 15.18 5.12 -14.84
C SER A 86 14.69 4.13 -13.79
N ASP A 87 13.82 4.56 -12.87
CA ASP A 87 13.21 3.70 -11.87
C ASP A 87 12.09 2.84 -12.47
N ALA A 88 11.28 3.37 -13.40
CA ALA A 88 10.29 2.59 -14.15
C ALA A 88 10.95 1.47 -14.96
N LEU A 89 12.08 1.73 -15.62
CA LEU A 89 12.84 0.69 -16.32
C LEU A 89 13.28 -0.43 -15.35
N ARG A 90 13.72 -0.07 -14.14
CA ARG A 90 14.22 -1.00 -13.12
C ARG A 90 13.11 -1.82 -12.46
N ASP A 91 12.02 -1.17 -12.08
CA ASP A 91 11.01 -1.73 -11.20
C ASP A 91 9.81 -2.30 -11.96
N ASP A 92 9.58 -1.85 -13.19
CA ASP A 92 8.44 -2.26 -14.01
C ASP A 92 8.85 -3.08 -15.24
N VAL A 93 9.76 -2.57 -16.07
CA VAL A 93 10.05 -3.16 -17.38
C VAL A 93 10.99 -4.38 -17.28
N LEU A 94 12.14 -4.24 -16.61
CA LEU A 94 13.13 -5.33 -16.50
C LEU A 94 12.60 -6.56 -15.76
N PRO A 95 11.78 -6.42 -14.69
CA PRO A 95 11.18 -7.58 -14.03
C PRO A 95 10.24 -8.38 -14.93
N GLU A 96 9.54 -7.75 -15.89
CA GLU A 96 8.69 -8.46 -16.87
C GLU A 96 9.51 -9.35 -17.82
N LEU A 97 10.81 -9.08 -17.92
CA LEU A 97 11.78 -9.85 -18.70
C LEU A 97 12.60 -10.82 -17.85
N GLY A 98 12.31 -10.97 -16.55
CA GLY A 98 13.09 -11.81 -15.65
C GLY A 98 14.43 -11.19 -15.22
N VAL A 99 14.57 -9.86 -15.29
CA VAL A 99 15.82 -9.17 -14.94
C VAL A 99 15.62 -8.29 -13.71
N ARG A 100 16.45 -8.46 -12.69
CA ARG A 100 16.53 -7.58 -11.52
C ARG A 100 17.86 -6.83 -11.52
N LEU A 101 17.80 -5.51 -11.36
CA LEU A 101 18.97 -4.66 -11.13
C LEU A 101 19.05 -4.26 -9.65
N GLU A 102 20.16 -4.61 -9.02
CA GLU A 102 20.47 -4.22 -7.64
C GLU A 102 21.53 -3.13 -7.64
N ASP A 103 21.08 -1.89 -7.44
CA ASP A 103 21.98 -0.74 -7.25
C ASP A 103 22.54 -0.76 -5.82
N HIS A 104 23.84 -0.50 -5.69
CA HIS A 104 24.53 -0.39 -4.41
C HIS A 104 25.31 0.93 -4.38
N GLU A 105 25.26 1.67 -3.27
CA GLU A 105 25.97 2.94 -3.17
C GLU A 105 27.49 2.72 -3.29
N GLY A 106 28.10 3.32 -4.31
CA GLY A 106 29.55 3.22 -4.55
C GLY A 106 30.03 1.89 -5.15
N LEU A 107 29.13 0.98 -5.52
CA LEU A 107 29.45 -0.29 -6.18
C LEU A 107 28.71 -0.40 -7.53
N PRO A 108 29.26 -1.14 -8.51
CA PRO A 108 28.57 -1.38 -9.77
C PRO A 108 27.26 -2.13 -9.53
N THR A 109 26.22 -1.74 -10.26
CA THR A 109 24.92 -2.39 -10.25
C THR A 109 25.07 -3.88 -10.61
N VAL A 110 24.44 -4.73 -9.80
CA VAL A 110 24.45 -6.18 -10.00
C VAL A 110 23.21 -6.58 -10.78
N VAL A 111 23.41 -7.24 -11.92
CA VAL A 111 22.35 -7.82 -12.74
C VAL A 111 22.07 -9.24 -12.23
N LYS A 112 20.81 -9.54 -11.92
CA LYS A 112 20.34 -10.89 -11.59
C LYS A 112 19.26 -11.31 -12.57
N LEU A 113 19.43 -12.49 -13.16
CA LEU A 113 18.37 -13.16 -13.89
C LEU A 113 17.52 -13.96 -12.89
N VAL A 114 16.22 -13.74 -12.93
CA VAL A 114 15.23 -14.36 -12.04
C VAL A 114 14.08 -14.83 -12.91
N ASP A 115 13.39 -15.88 -12.48
CA ASP A 115 12.22 -16.38 -13.20
C ASP A 115 11.15 -15.28 -13.35
N ARG A 116 10.73 -15.06 -14.60
CA ARG A 116 9.72 -14.07 -14.99
C ARG A 116 8.40 -14.34 -14.27
N ASP A 117 7.99 -15.59 -14.17
CA ASP A 117 6.69 -15.95 -13.57
C ASP A 117 6.67 -15.69 -12.06
N ALA A 118 7.82 -15.86 -11.40
CA ALA A 118 7.97 -15.50 -9.99
C ALA A 118 7.92 -13.98 -9.78
N LEU A 119 8.58 -13.19 -10.63
CA LEU A 119 8.58 -11.72 -10.54
C LEU A 119 7.19 -11.12 -10.84
N LEU A 120 6.46 -11.66 -11.81
CA LEU A 120 5.12 -11.20 -12.14
C LEU A 120 4.14 -11.44 -10.99
N ARG A 121 4.18 -12.62 -10.36
CA ARG A 121 3.34 -12.92 -9.19
C ARG A 121 3.67 -12.00 -8.01
N GLU A 122 4.94 -11.78 -7.70
CA GLU A 122 5.38 -10.87 -6.63
C GLU A 122 4.86 -9.44 -6.87
N ARG A 123 4.90 -8.96 -8.13
CA ARG A 123 4.44 -7.63 -8.50
C ARG A 123 2.92 -7.50 -8.46
N GLU A 124 2.18 -8.51 -8.90
CA GLU A 124 0.71 -8.54 -8.79
C GLU A 124 0.25 -8.57 -7.33
N ASP A 125 0.92 -9.33 -6.47
CA ASP A 125 0.63 -9.38 -5.04
C ASP A 125 0.91 -8.03 -4.38
N LYS A 126 2.02 -7.38 -4.73
CA LYS A 126 2.35 -6.03 -4.24
C LYS A 126 1.33 -4.98 -4.71
N LYS A 127 0.95 -4.99 -6.00
CA LYS A 127 -0.08 -4.08 -6.54
C LYS A 127 -1.42 -4.29 -5.86
N ARG A 128 -1.85 -5.53 -5.65
CA ARG A 128 -3.08 -5.86 -4.91
C ARG A 128 -3.05 -5.32 -3.49
N ALA A 129 -1.94 -5.53 -2.76
CA ALA A 129 -1.78 -5.03 -1.40
C ALA A 129 -1.81 -3.49 -1.33
N GLU A 130 -1.19 -2.80 -2.29
CA GLU A 130 -1.20 -1.34 -2.37
C GLU A 130 -2.61 -0.79 -2.69
N GLU A 131 -3.32 -1.42 -3.62
CA GLU A 131 -4.71 -1.06 -3.94
C GLU A 131 -5.67 -1.31 -2.78
N GLU A 132 -5.54 -2.44 -2.07
CA GLU A 132 -6.33 -2.71 -0.88
C GLU A 132 -6.06 -1.67 0.22
N LYS A 133 -4.80 -1.28 0.41
CA LYS A 133 -4.44 -0.23 1.38
C LYS A 133 -5.01 1.13 0.96
N ARG A 134 -5.00 1.45 -0.34
CA ARG A 134 -5.61 2.68 -0.86
C ARG A 134 -7.12 2.69 -0.63
N LYS A 135 -7.83 1.61 -1.00
CA LYS A 135 -9.27 1.46 -0.78
C LYS A 135 -9.65 1.56 0.70
N LYS A 136 -8.89 0.92 1.60
CA LYS A 136 -9.12 1.02 3.06
C LYS A 136 -8.95 2.46 3.58
N LYS A 137 -7.96 3.21 3.07
CA LYS A 137 -7.77 4.62 3.44
C LYS A 137 -8.89 5.51 2.91
N GLU A 138 -9.30 5.32 1.66
CA GLU A 138 -10.42 6.06 1.05
C GLU A 138 -11.74 5.77 1.78
N GLU A 139 -12.02 4.52 2.12
CA GLU A 139 -13.22 4.16 2.89
C GLU A 139 -13.19 4.74 4.31
N ALA A 140 -12.03 4.73 4.98
CA ALA A 140 -11.88 5.31 6.31
C ALA A 140 -12.07 6.84 6.30
N THR A 141 -11.52 7.53 5.29
CA THR A 141 -11.71 8.98 5.13
C THR A 141 -13.15 9.32 4.82
N ARG A 142 -13.82 8.57 3.93
CA ARG A 142 -15.25 8.77 3.63
C ARG A 142 -16.13 8.54 4.86
N LYS A 143 -15.92 7.46 5.62
CA LYS A 143 -16.66 7.20 6.87
C LYS A 143 -16.44 8.30 7.91
N ARG A 144 -15.22 8.84 8.01
CA ARG A 144 -14.92 9.95 8.91
C ARG A 144 -15.66 11.22 8.49
N GLN A 145 -15.65 11.56 7.21
CA GLN A 145 -16.40 12.70 6.66
C GLN A 145 -17.92 12.55 6.87
N GLU A 146 -18.47 11.35 6.61
CA GLU A 146 -19.88 11.05 6.85
C GLU A 146 -20.25 11.19 8.35
N GLN A 147 -19.38 10.72 9.26
CA GLN A 147 -19.59 10.87 10.70
C GLN A 147 -19.48 12.33 11.18
N GLU A 148 -18.52 13.09 10.66
CA GLU A 148 -18.35 14.50 10.97
C GLU A 148 -19.54 15.32 10.44
N ALA A 149 -19.98 15.06 9.20
CA ALA A 149 -21.17 15.67 8.62
C ALA A 149 -22.45 15.32 9.39
N ALA A 150 -22.63 14.06 9.81
CA ALA A 150 -23.78 13.64 10.61
C ALA A 150 -23.77 14.28 12.02
N LYS A 151 -22.59 14.46 12.63
CA LYS A 151 -22.47 15.19 13.89
C LYS A 151 -22.82 16.66 13.72
N LEU A 152 -22.28 17.32 12.69
CA LEU A 152 -22.60 18.72 12.38
C LEU A 152 -24.08 18.92 12.07
N ALA A 153 -24.71 18.00 11.32
CA ALA A 153 -26.14 18.04 11.05
C ALA A 153 -26.97 17.95 12.34
N LYS A 154 -26.57 17.08 13.29
CA LYS A 154 -27.21 17.00 14.60
C LYS A 154 -27.03 18.26 15.43
N MET A 155 -25.84 18.86 15.44
CA MET A 155 -25.56 20.09 16.21
C MET A 155 -26.27 21.32 15.60
N LYS A 156 -26.56 21.30 14.29
CA LYS A 156 -27.28 22.37 13.60
C LYS A 156 -28.76 22.47 13.99
N ILE A 157 -29.37 21.37 14.45
CA ILE A 157 -30.80 21.33 14.80
C ILE A 157 -31.05 22.17 16.07
N PRO A 158 -31.90 23.21 16.02
CA PRO A 158 -32.30 23.96 17.20
C PRO A 158 -33.00 23.06 18.22
N PRO A 159 -32.76 23.24 19.54
CA PRO A 159 -33.40 22.44 20.58
C PRO A 159 -34.94 22.50 20.53
N SER A 160 -35.50 23.65 20.17
CA SER A 160 -36.95 23.87 19.99
C SER A 160 -37.56 23.06 18.84
N GLU A 161 -36.76 22.73 17.81
CA GLU A 161 -37.21 21.96 16.64
C GLU A 161 -36.97 20.46 16.77
N MET A 162 -36.08 20.06 17.69
CA MET A 162 -35.68 18.66 17.88
C MET A 162 -36.88 17.73 18.10
N PHE A 163 -37.81 18.11 18.98
CA PHE A 163 -38.98 17.29 19.30
C PHE A 163 -40.18 17.52 18.37
N LEU A 164 -40.23 18.66 17.67
CA LEU A 164 -41.29 18.96 16.69
C LEU A 164 -41.24 18.00 15.48
N SER A 165 -40.05 17.48 15.17
CA SER A 165 -39.87 16.46 14.13
C SER A 165 -40.35 15.06 14.54
N GLU A 166 -40.66 14.83 15.82
CA GLU A 166 -41.15 13.55 16.36
C GLU A 166 -42.69 13.55 16.49
N SER A 167 -43.40 13.97 15.44
CA SER A 167 -44.88 13.99 15.39
C SER A 167 -45.52 12.61 15.55
N ASP A 168 -44.75 11.54 15.31
CA ASP A 168 -45.18 10.16 15.53
C ASP A 168 -45.22 9.76 17.01
N LYS A 169 -44.71 10.60 17.92
CA LYS A 169 -44.59 10.28 19.36
C LYS A 169 -45.28 11.29 20.29
N TYR A 170 -45.53 12.51 19.82
CA TYR A 170 -46.02 13.61 20.66
C TYR A 170 -47.10 14.43 19.94
N SER A 171 -48.17 14.79 20.65
CA SER A 171 -49.31 15.52 20.07
C SER A 171 -49.35 17.01 20.41
N LYS A 172 -48.77 17.41 21.55
CA LYS A 172 -48.74 18.81 22.01
C LYS A 172 -47.38 19.18 22.56
N PHE A 173 -46.97 20.42 22.31
CA PHE A 173 -45.68 20.98 22.71
C PHE A 173 -45.90 22.28 23.49
N ASP A 174 -44.99 22.61 24.39
CA ASP A 174 -44.99 23.89 25.12
C ASP A 174 -44.31 25.02 24.32
N GLU A 175 -44.29 26.24 24.86
CA GLU A 175 -43.68 27.43 24.22
C GLU A 175 -42.17 27.26 23.94
N ASN A 176 -41.50 26.30 24.59
CA ASN A 176 -40.08 26.00 24.40
C ASN A 176 -39.86 24.81 23.44
N GLY A 177 -40.92 24.23 22.88
CA GLY A 177 -40.85 23.08 21.98
C GLY A 177 -40.70 21.73 22.69
N LEU A 178 -40.93 21.64 24.01
CA LEU A 178 -40.93 20.37 24.72
C LEU A 178 -42.29 19.66 24.60
N PRO A 179 -42.29 18.33 24.36
CA PRO A 179 -43.52 17.55 24.40
C PRO A 179 -44.20 17.61 25.77
N THR A 180 -45.50 17.85 25.75
CA THR A 180 -46.36 17.84 26.95
C THR A 180 -47.31 16.64 26.96
N HIS A 181 -47.75 16.18 25.79
CA HIS A 181 -48.69 15.08 25.64
C HIS A 181 -48.17 14.03 24.64
N ASP A 182 -48.50 12.76 24.88
CA ASP A 182 -48.23 11.66 23.95
C ASP A 182 -49.16 11.69 22.73
N THR A 183 -49.01 10.75 21.79
CA THR A 183 -49.86 10.64 20.60
C THR A 183 -51.35 10.43 20.90
N GLU A 184 -51.69 9.90 22.07
CA GLU A 184 -53.07 9.70 22.52
C GLU A 184 -53.65 10.95 23.20
N GLY A 185 -52.86 12.02 23.33
CA GLY A 185 -53.27 13.25 23.99
C GLY A 185 -53.30 13.12 25.52
N LYS A 186 -52.59 12.15 26.12
CA LYS A 186 -52.39 12.03 27.57
C LYS A 186 -51.14 12.80 27.99
N GLU A 187 -51.21 13.43 29.15
CA GLU A 187 -50.07 14.14 29.74
C GLU A 187 -48.91 13.17 30.00
N LEU A 188 -47.71 13.58 29.60
CA LEU A 188 -46.50 12.78 29.82
C LEU A 188 -46.20 12.66 31.32
N SER A 189 -45.73 11.48 31.73
CA SER A 189 -45.36 11.26 33.12
C SER A 189 -44.20 12.18 33.55
N LYS A 190 -44.15 12.54 34.84
CA LYS A 190 -43.06 13.37 35.42
C LYS A 190 -41.66 12.83 35.11
N GLY A 191 -41.51 11.51 35.00
CA GLY A 191 -40.25 10.85 34.62
C GLY A 191 -39.89 11.05 33.15
N GLN A 192 -40.86 10.91 32.24
CA GLN A 192 -40.67 11.16 30.80
C GLN A 192 -40.39 12.64 30.51
N ALA A 193 -41.13 13.55 31.15
CA ALA A 193 -40.88 14.99 31.04
C ALA A 193 -39.46 15.37 31.51
N LYS A 194 -38.98 14.77 32.61
CA LYS A 194 -37.60 14.98 33.09
C LYS A 194 -36.54 14.42 32.14
N LYS A 195 -36.81 13.30 31.47
CA LYS A 195 -35.92 12.72 30.46
C LYS A 195 -35.84 13.60 29.21
N LEU A 196 -36.97 14.12 28.74
CA LEU A 196 -37.05 15.02 27.59
C LEU A 196 -36.36 16.35 27.87
N ARG A 197 -36.54 16.93 29.07
CA ARG A 197 -35.79 18.11 29.52
C ARG A 197 -34.27 17.90 29.49
N LYS A 198 -33.78 16.75 29.97
CA LYS A 198 -32.34 16.43 29.90
C LYS A 198 -31.82 16.31 28.46
N LEU A 199 -32.61 15.77 27.54
CA LEU A 199 -32.25 15.68 26.13
C LEU A 199 -32.25 17.07 25.47
N PHE A 200 -33.22 17.91 25.82
CA PHE A 200 -33.29 19.31 25.40
C PHE A 200 -32.06 20.11 25.84
N GLU A 201 -31.72 20.08 27.13
CA GLU A 201 -30.54 20.76 27.69
C GLU A 201 -29.22 20.25 27.07
N ALA A 202 -29.14 18.96 26.71
CA ALA A 202 -27.98 18.40 26.03
C ALA A 202 -27.86 18.91 24.58
N GLN A 203 -28.98 18.99 23.85
CA GLN A 203 -29.03 19.53 22.50
C GLN A 203 -28.75 21.05 22.49
N GLU A 204 -29.21 21.77 23.51
CA GLU A 204 -28.94 23.21 23.67
C GLU A 204 -27.45 23.50 23.78
N LYS A 205 -26.71 22.72 24.58
CA LYS A 205 -25.25 22.82 24.66
C LYS A 205 -24.57 22.52 23.32
N LEU A 206 -24.99 21.46 22.63
CA LEU A 206 -24.44 21.09 21.32
C LEU A 206 -24.72 22.17 20.24
N HIS A 207 -25.90 22.77 20.26
CA HIS A 207 -26.27 23.82 19.33
C HIS A 207 -25.55 25.14 19.63
N LEU A 208 -25.38 25.48 20.91
CA LEU A 208 -24.55 26.61 21.35
C LEU A 208 -23.09 26.46 20.90
N GLU A 209 -22.51 25.27 21.04
CA GLU A 209 -21.16 24.97 20.52
C GLU A 209 -21.09 25.17 19.00
N TYR A 210 -22.10 24.73 18.25
CA TYR A 210 -22.18 24.97 16.80
C TYR A 210 -22.26 26.46 16.45
N LEU A 211 -23.11 27.22 17.14
CA LEU A 211 -23.25 28.67 16.93
C LEU A 211 -21.93 29.40 17.21
N GLN A 212 -21.21 29.03 18.27
CA GLN A 212 -19.87 29.58 18.56
C GLN A 212 -18.85 29.22 17.48
N LEU A 213 -18.93 28.01 16.91
CA LEU A 213 -18.04 27.54 15.86
C LEU A 213 -18.26 28.31 14.54
N VAL A 214 -19.52 28.57 14.19
CA VAL A 214 -19.92 29.40 13.05
C VAL A 214 -19.55 30.87 13.25
N GLN A 215 -19.76 31.41 14.45
CA GLN A 215 -19.52 32.83 14.76
C GLN A 215 -18.03 33.18 14.85
N ASN A 216 -17.17 32.23 15.22
CA ASN A 216 -15.71 32.37 15.24
C ASN A 216 -15.04 32.14 13.88
N GLY A 217 -15.81 32.13 12.78
CA GLY A 217 -15.28 32.10 11.41
C GLY A 217 -14.94 30.72 10.87
N GLY A 218 -15.60 29.64 11.31
CA GLY A 218 -15.39 28.28 10.77
C GLY A 218 -16.68 27.65 10.23
N PRO A 219 -16.60 26.97 9.09
CA PRO A 219 -16.26 25.54 9.14
C PRO A 219 -14.93 25.24 8.43
N PRO A 220 -14.29 24.08 8.66
CA PRO A 220 -13.30 23.56 7.72
C PRO A 220 -13.94 23.26 6.35
#